data_AF-A0A942RM97-F1
#
_entry.id   AF-A0A942RM97-F1
#
_cell.length_a   1.000
_cell.length_b   1.000
_cell.length_c   1.000
_cell.angle_alpha   90.00
_cell.angle_beta   90.00
_cell.angle_gamma   90.00
#
_symmetry.space_group_name_H-M   'P 1'
#
loop_
_entity.id
_entity.type
_entity.pdbx_description
1 polymer ?
#
loop_
_entity_poly.entity_id
_entity_poly.type
_entity_poly.pdbx_seq_one_letter_code
_entity_poly.pdbx_strand_id
1 'polypeptide(L)'
;MKKQLNYLVILTCLIQFSLFTQEKKSNPLTKDSLKKSTSVKEDNNKVEKKESVQSNSESKEKKKADSTLVIEKKQQPQIVSFSKDVYPLIDKHCMPCHAEEEENPSELHFDSYESLFEGGKNGSPILVGKGDSSLIVKKLRPNPAFGNQMPLPKKKEKLSEDVIKIFVQWINQGAKNN
;
A
#
# COMPACT_ATOMS: atom_id res chain seq x y z
N MET A 1 14.43 21.78 -59.88
CA MET A 1 15.43 20.81 -59.37
C MET A 1 15.62 20.98 -57.85
N LYS A 2 14.67 20.50 -57.02
CA LYS A 2 14.75 20.58 -55.55
C LYS A 2 14.10 19.35 -54.88
N LYS A 3 14.48 18.14 -55.31
CA LYS A 3 13.98 16.86 -54.75
C LYS A 3 15.10 15.86 -54.40
N GLN A 4 16.30 16.34 -54.10
CA GLN A 4 17.46 15.46 -53.80
C GLN A 4 18.08 15.69 -52.41
N LEU A 5 17.52 16.57 -51.57
CA LEU A 5 18.12 16.91 -50.27
C LEU A 5 17.56 16.12 -49.07
N ASN A 6 16.49 15.33 -49.25
CA ASN A 6 15.85 14.59 -48.15
C ASN A 6 16.38 13.17 -47.95
N TYR A 7 17.13 12.61 -48.90
CA TYR A 7 17.63 11.23 -48.79
C TYR A 7 18.85 11.12 -47.85
N LEU A 8 19.62 12.20 -47.72
CA LEU A 8 20.86 12.23 -46.93
C LEU A 8 20.60 12.30 -45.41
N VAL A 9 19.44 12.83 -44.98
CA VAL A 9 19.04 12.89 -43.55
C VAL A 9 18.44 11.56 -43.08
N ILE A 10 17.82 10.79 -43.98
CA ILE A 10 17.22 9.48 -43.64
C ILE A 10 18.31 8.40 -43.53
N LEU A 11 19.38 8.49 -44.34
CA LEU A 11 20.46 7.51 -44.34
C LEU A 11 21.37 7.59 -43.10
N THR A 12 21.47 8.76 -42.44
CA THR A 12 22.27 8.91 -41.20
C THR A 12 21.55 8.40 -39.95
N CYS A 13 20.22 8.34 -39.94
CA CYS A 13 19.45 7.83 -38.79
C CYS A 13 19.51 6.29 -38.66
N LEU A 14 19.64 5.56 -39.77
CA LEU A 14 19.68 4.09 -39.75
C LEU A 14 21.03 3.53 -39.26
N ILE A 15 22.11 4.32 -39.30
CA ILE A 15 23.44 3.88 -38.86
C ILE A 15 23.59 3.99 -37.33
N GLN A 16 22.82 4.87 -36.67
CA GLN A 16 22.84 5.02 -35.20
C GLN A 16 22.02 3.93 -34.46
N PHE A 17 21.13 3.20 -35.14
CA PHE A 17 20.34 2.13 -34.51
C PHE A 17 21.12 0.81 -34.33
N SER A 18 22.25 0.62 -35.03
CA SER A 18 23.05 -0.62 -35.01
C SER A 18 24.15 -0.66 -33.93
N LEU A 19 24.32 0.38 -33.10
CA LEU A 19 25.36 0.42 -32.06
C LEU A 19 24.85 0.20 -30.63
N PHE A 20 23.55 -0.09 -30.43
CA PHE A 20 22.96 -0.27 -29.10
C PHE A 20 22.54 -1.72 -28.80
N THR A 21 23.37 -2.70 -29.17
CA THR A 21 23.17 -4.10 -28.75
C THR A 21 24.49 -4.78 -28.38
N GLN A 22 24.90 -4.64 -27.12
CA GLN A 22 25.67 -5.58 -26.28
C GLN A 22 25.91 -4.85 -24.94
N GLU A 23 25.81 -5.41 -23.74
CA GLU A 23 25.92 -6.79 -23.29
C GLU A 23 25.32 -6.87 -21.87
N LYS A 24 24.29 -7.69 -21.66
CA LYS A 24 23.92 -8.17 -20.31
C LYS A 24 24.91 -9.28 -19.95
N LYS A 25 25.78 -9.06 -18.97
CA LYS A 25 26.54 -10.13 -18.31
C LYS A 25 26.40 -10.04 -16.78
N SER A 26 25.61 -10.98 -16.28
CA SER A 26 25.72 -11.72 -15.02
C SER A 26 26.53 -11.13 -13.86
N ASN A 27 25.83 -10.95 -12.74
CA ASN A 27 26.37 -10.77 -11.39
C ASN A 27 26.67 -12.15 -10.75
N PRO A 28 27.90 -12.45 -10.30
CA PRO A 28 28.14 -13.56 -9.39
C PRO A 28 28.27 -13.06 -7.94
N LEU A 29 27.33 -13.48 -7.07
CA LEU A 29 27.55 -13.42 -5.62
C LEU A 29 28.67 -14.40 -5.27
N THR A 30 29.83 -13.87 -4.87
CA THR A 30 30.83 -14.64 -4.14
C THR A 30 30.50 -14.62 -2.65
N LYS A 31 30.33 -15.82 -2.10
CA LYS A 31 30.42 -16.07 -0.65
C LYS A 31 31.88 -16.19 -0.26
N ASP A 32 32.10 -15.92 1.01
CA ASP A 32 33.25 -16.29 1.84
C ASP A 32 34.42 -15.30 1.94
N SER A 33 34.65 -14.94 3.21
CA SER A 33 35.93 -15.11 3.89
C SER A 33 36.93 -13.93 3.89
N LEU A 34 37.00 -13.23 5.04
CA LEU A 34 38.08 -13.26 6.05
C LEU A 34 38.11 -11.89 6.79
N LYS A 35 37.70 -11.85 8.06
CA LYS A 35 38.56 -11.88 9.27
C LYS A 35 39.36 -10.59 9.56
N LYS A 36 39.03 -10.06 10.74
CA LYS A 36 39.93 -9.81 11.89
C LYS A 36 40.78 -8.53 11.90
N SER A 37 40.32 -7.59 12.73
CA SER A 37 41.12 -6.88 13.74
C SER A 37 40.13 -6.35 14.79
N THR A 38 39.89 -7.04 15.91
CA THR A 38 40.60 -6.91 17.20
C THR A 38 41.33 -5.57 17.38
N SER A 39 40.81 -4.68 18.23
CA SER A 39 41.38 -4.41 19.57
C SER A 39 40.78 -3.15 20.22
N VAL A 40 40.00 -3.38 21.29
CA VAL A 40 40.18 -2.77 22.64
C VAL A 40 39.88 -1.27 22.84
N LYS A 41 38.82 -0.99 23.62
CA LYS A 41 38.78 -0.36 24.97
C LYS A 41 37.31 -0.20 25.39
N GLU A 42 36.82 -0.86 26.45
CA GLU A 42 36.85 -0.39 27.86
C GLU A 42 36.20 1.01 27.96
N ASP A 43 35.04 1.20 28.59
CA ASP A 43 34.88 1.10 30.04
C ASP A 43 33.46 0.72 30.53
N ASN A 44 33.46 0.19 31.76
CA ASN A 44 32.37 -0.40 32.50
C ASN A 44 31.53 0.63 33.30
N ASN A 45 30.22 0.37 33.34
CA ASN A 45 29.36 0.19 34.54
C ASN A 45 29.41 1.21 35.71
N LYS A 46 28.25 1.79 36.06
CA LYS A 46 27.79 2.00 37.46
C LYS A 46 26.29 2.34 37.49
N VAL A 47 25.37 1.45 37.92
CA VAL A 47 24.84 1.26 39.31
C VAL A 47 24.05 2.52 39.77
N GLU A 48 22.81 2.52 40.27
CA GLU A 48 22.09 1.77 41.33
C GLU A 48 20.59 2.20 41.23
N LYS A 49 19.58 1.32 41.20
CA LYS A 49 18.80 0.75 42.34
C LYS A 49 18.10 1.76 43.29
N LYS A 50 16.76 1.66 43.39
CA LYS A 50 15.90 1.53 44.62
C LYS A 50 14.43 1.80 44.23
N GLU A 51 13.50 0.84 44.22
CA GLU A 51 12.74 0.16 45.30
C GLU A 51 11.71 1.00 46.10
N SER A 52 10.62 0.31 46.48
CA SER A 52 9.40 0.69 47.25
C SER A 52 8.22 1.20 46.38
N VAL A 53 7.02 0.60 46.28
CA VAL A 53 6.12 -0.20 47.16
C VAL A 53 5.56 0.57 48.36
N GLN A 54 4.27 0.93 48.29
CA GLN A 54 3.14 0.73 49.25
C GLN A 54 2.00 1.70 48.85
N SER A 55 0.84 1.26 48.35
CA SER A 55 -0.37 0.76 49.03
C SER A 55 -1.02 1.70 50.06
N ASN A 56 -2.30 2.01 49.84
CA ASN A 56 -3.47 1.98 50.75
C ASN A 56 -4.59 2.84 50.14
N SER A 57 -5.76 2.29 49.75
CA SER A 57 -6.99 2.06 50.57
C SER A 57 -7.45 3.34 51.30
N GLU A 58 -8.69 3.82 51.20
CA GLU A 58 -9.97 3.16 51.46
C GLU A 58 -11.13 3.95 50.80
N SER A 59 -12.09 3.29 50.13
CA SER A 59 -13.50 3.04 50.54
C SER A 59 -14.38 4.31 50.64
N LYS A 60 -15.65 4.40 50.20
CA LYS A 60 -16.81 3.50 50.02
C LYS A 60 -17.87 4.42 49.35
N GLU A 61 -18.80 4.03 48.48
CA GLU A 61 -20.08 3.36 48.81
C GLU A 61 -20.97 3.40 47.52
N LYS A 62 -21.20 2.27 46.85
CA LYS A 62 -22.44 1.45 46.84
C LYS A 62 -23.71 2.08 46.22
N LYS A 63 -24.15 1.56 45.06
CA LYS A 63 -25.55 1.24 44.65
C LYS A 63 -25.48 0.46 43.33
N LYS A 64 -25.54 -0.88 43.35
CA LYS A 64 -26.71 -1.78 43.29
C LYS A 64 -27.44 -1.79 41.93
N ALA A 65 -27.22 -2.90 41.23
CA ALA A 65 -28.11 -3.65 40.33
C ALA A 65 -28.75 -2.92 39.13
N ASP A 66 -28.23 -3.21 37.94
CA ASP A 66 -29.02 -3.94 36.94
C ASP A 66 -28.09 -4.79 36.07
N SER A 67 -28.30 -6.11 36.11
CA SER A 67 -27.53 -7.10 35.37
C SER A 67 -28.10 -7.20 33.96
N THR A 68 -27.59 -6.40 33.03
CA THR A 68 -27.69 -6.73 31.61
C THR A 68 -26.37 -7.38 31.18
N LEU A 69 -26.45 -8.68 30.87
CA LEU A 69 -25.39 -9.43 30.22
C LEU A 69 -25.10 -8.79 28.85
N VAL A 70 -24.14 -7.88 28.80
CA VAL A 70 -23.50 -7.49 27.54
C VAL A 70 -22.60 -8.66 27.16
N ILE A 71 -23.16 -9.61 26.42
CA ILE A 71 -22.36 -10.58 25.67
C ILE A 71 -21.59 -9.74 24.64
N GLU A 72 -20.38 -9.36 24.99
CA GLU A 72 -19.41 -8.78 24.06
C GLU A 72 -19.09 -9.88 23.03
N LYS A 73 -19.91 -9.93 21.99
CA LYS A 73 -19.78 -10.88 20.90
C LYS A 73 -18.47 -10.54 20.20
N LYS A 74 -17.39 -11.23 20.58
CA LYS A 74 -16.11 -11.21 19.88
C LYS A 74 -16.42 -11.53 18.42
N GLN A 75 -16.50 -10.49 17.59
CA GLN A 75 -16.90 -10.63 16.19
C GLN A 75 -15.81 -11.45 15.52
N GLN A 76 -16.13 -12.70 15.19
CA GLN A 76 -15.31 -13.48 14.29
C GLN A 76 -15.11 -12.66 13.01
N PRO A 77 -13.89 -12.63 12.44
CA PRO A 77 -13.64 -11.87 11.22
C PRO A 77 -14.61 -12.35 10.14
N GLN A 78 -15.57 -11.50 9.79
CA GLN A 78 -16.56 -11.80 8.77
C GLN A 78 -15.84 -11.91 7.43
N ILE A 79 -16.22 -12.91 6.64
CA ILE A 79 -15.70 -13.05 5.28
C ILE A 79 -16.31 -11.92 4.45
N VAL A 80 -15.45 -11.10 3.85
CA VAL A 80 -15.86 -10.00 2.98
C VAL A 80 -16.08 -10.55 1.57
N SER A 81 -17.23 -10.23 0.98
CA SER A 81 -17.57 -10.58 -0.40
C SER A 81 -17.20 -9.45 -1.35
N PHE A 82 -16.48 -9.77 -2.41
CA PHE A 82 -16.18 -8.79 -3.44
C PHE A 82 -17.46 -8.25 -4.08
N SER A 83 -18.36 -9.14 -4.51
CA SER A 83 -19.58 -8.75 -5.22
C SER A 83 -20.55 -7.93 -4.36
N LYS A 84 -20.65 -8.21 -3.06
CA LYS A 84 -21.62 -7.57 -2.16
C LYS A 84 -21.07 -6.39 -1.39
N ASP A 85 -19.80 -6.46 -0.96
CA ASP A 85 -19.24 -5.48 -0.02
C ASP A 85 -18.25 -4.53 -0.71
N VAL A 86 -17.44 -5.02 -1.66
CA VAL A 86 -16.32 -4.24 -2.24
C VAL A 86 -16.70 -3.57 -3.55
N TYR A 87 -17.31 -4.31 -4.47
CA TYR A 87 -17.67 -3.83 -5.80
C TYR A 87 -18.60 -2.61 -5.75
N PRO A 88 -19.66 -2.56 -4.92
CA PRO A 88 -20.50 -1.35 -4.82
C PRO A 88 -19.72 -0.12 -4.34
N LEU A 89 -18.66 -0.30 -3.55
CA LEU A 89 -17.80 0.80 -3.13
C LEU A 89 -16.88 1.27 -4.26
N ILE A 90 -16.32 0.34 -5.04
CA ILE A 90 -15.51 0.64 -6.23
C ILE A 90 -16.36 1.40 -7.26
N ASP A 91 -17.55 0.89 -7.55
CA ASP A 91 -18.50 1.48 -8.50
C ASP A 91 -18.86 2.91 -8.11
N LYS A 92 -19.23 3.13 -6.85
CA LYS A 92 -19.65 4.45 -6.39
C LYS A 92 -18.50 5.45 -6.26
N HIS A 93 -17.34 5.01 -5.75
CA HIS A 93 -16.29 5.93 -5.31
C HIS A 93 -15.11 6.03 -6.26
N CYS A 94 -14.81 4.98 -7.02
CA CYS A 94 -13.57 4.86 -7.79
C CYS A 94 -13.80 4.97 -9.29
N MET A 95 -14.73 4.17 -9.85
CA MET A 95 -14.95 4.09 -11.31
C MET A 95 -15.24 5.44 -11.99
N PRO A 96 -15.96 6.41 -11.39
CA PRO A 96 -16.27 7.67 -12.05
C PRO A 96 -15.07 8.50 -12.51
N CYS A 97 -13.87 8.27 -11.96
CA CYS A 97 -12.64 8.92 -12.45
C CYS A 97 -11.56 7.93 -12.90
N HIS A 98 -11.78 6.62 -12.71
CA HIS A 98 -10.81 5.57 -13.03
C HIS A 98 -11.27 4.65 -14.19
N ALA A 99 -12.46 4.89 -14.75
CA ALA A 99 -12.91 4.24 -15.98
C ALA A 99 -12.79 5.17 -17.20
N GLU A 100 -12.78 6.50 -17.00
CA GLU A 100 -12.69 7.49 -18.07
C GLU A 100 -11.24 7.92 -18.32
N GLU A 101 -10.77 7.85 -19.56
CA GLU A 101 -9.37 8.15 -19.93
C GLU A 101 -8.95 9.59 -19.59
N GLU A 102 -9.81 10.58 -19.84
CA GLU A 102 -9.51 11.99 -19.62
C GLU A 102 -9.35 12.36 -18.14
N GLU A 103 -10.01 11.60 -17.24
CA GLU A 103 -9.96 11.81 -15.80
C GLU A 103 -9.01 10.85 -15.07
N ASN A 104 -8.30 9.98 -15.81
CA ASN A 104 -7.44 8.93 -15.26
C ASN A 104 -5.96 9.12 -15.64
N PRO A 105 -5.29 10.18 -15.14
CA PRO A 105 -3.88 10.44 -15.47
C PRO A 105 -2.93 9.32 -15.01
N SER A 106 -3.37 8.49 -14.06
CA SER A 106 -2.62 7.34 -13.56
C SER A 106 -2.74 6.08 -14.42
N GLU A 107 -3.61 6.07 -15.44
CA GLU A 107 -3.92 4.87 -16.26
C GLU A 107 -4.28 3.67 -15.36
N LEU A 108 -5.03 3.94 -14.29
CA LEU A 108 -5.44 2.94 -13.31
C LEU A 108 -6.92 2.63 -13.53
N HIS A 109 -7.22 1.42 -14.00
CA HIS A 109 -8.57 0.98 -14.34
C HIS A 109 -9.16 0.09 -13.25
N PHE A 110 -10.45 0.27 -12.97
CA PHE A 110 -11.20 -0.47 -11.95
C PHE A 110 -12.57 -0.96 -12.47
N ASP A 111 -12.71 -1.08 -13.79
CA ASP A 111 -13.94 -1.47 -14.49
C ASP A 111 -14.18 -2.98 -14.51
N SER A 112 -13.15 -3.77 -14.23
CA SER A 112 -13.17 -5.24 -14.16
C SER A 112 -12.42 -5.75 -12.93
N TYR A 113 -12.71 -6.99 -12.51
CA TYR A 113 -12.01 -7.59 -11.38
C TYR A 113 -10.50 -7.74 -11.65
N GLU A 114 -10.13 -8.07 -12.88
CA GLU A 114 -8.76 -8.24 -13.34
C GLU A 114 -7.99 -6.91 -13.29
N SER A 115 -8.60 -5.83 -13.80
CA SER A 115 -7.99 -4.47 -13.82
C SER A 115 -7.60 -3.95 -12.44
N LEU A 116 -8.31 -4.40 -11.37
CA LEU A 116 -7.97 -4.06 -9.98
C LEU A 116 -6.54 -4.47 -9.60
N PHE A 117 -5.94 -5.42 -10.29
CA PHE A 117 -4.60 -5.93 -9.98
C PHE A 117 -3.54 -5.51 -11.00
N GLU A 118 -3.93 -5.22 -12.24
CA GLU A 118 -3.04 -4.78 -13.32
C GLU A 118 -2.28 -3.51 -12.93
N GLY A 119 -2.99 -2.56 -12.32
CA GLY A 119 -2.44 -1.28 -11.91
C GLY A 119 -2.22 -0.31 -13.06
N GLY A 120 -1.52 0.78 -12.77
CA GLY A 120 -1.25 1.83 -13.75
C GLY A 120 0.18 2.33 -13.64
N LYS A 121 0.41 3.63 -13.88
CA LYS A 121 1.74 4.27 -13.84
C LYS A 121 2.51 4.07 -12.54
N ASN A 122 1.81 3.79 -11.43
CA ASN A 122 2.40 3.65 -10.11
C ASN A 122 2.51 2.18 -9.64
N GLY A 123 2.31 1.22 -10.56
CA GLY A 123 2.32 -0.21 -10.28
C GLY A 123 0.99 -0.73 -9.73
N SER A 124 1.02 -1.99 -9.26
CA SER A 124 -0.18 -2.68 -8.80
C SER A 124 -0.77 -2.02 -7.54
N PRO A 125 -2.09 -1.72 -7.52
CA PRO A 125 -2.72 -1.01 -6.42
C PRO A 125 -2.98 -1.92 -5.22
N ILE A 126 -3.06 -3.23 -5.44
CA ILE A 126 -3.44 -4.24 -4.45
C ILE A 126 -2.29 -5.21 -4.24
N LEU A 127 -1.86 -5.35 -2.99
CA LEU A 127 -0.93 -6.38 -2.55
C LEU A 127 -1.73 -7.43 -1.79
N VAL A 128 -2.04 -8.54 -2.45
CA VAL A 128 -2.85 -9.63 -1.88
C VAL A 128 -2.27 -10.09 -0.54
N GLY A 129 -3.12 -10.18 0.48
CA GLY A 129 -2.73 -10.52 1.86
C GLY A 129 -2.07 -9.38 2.65
N LYS A 130 -1.90 -8.18 2.05
CA LYS A 130 -1.24 -7.03 2.65
C LYS A 130 -2.06 -5.75 2.46
N GLY A 131 -3.27 -5.73 3.02
CA GLY A 131 -4.25 -4.63 2.91
C GLY A 131 -3.66 -3.27 3.26
N ASP A 132 -3.13 -3.09 4.47
CA ASP A 132 -2.56 -1.79 4.89
C ASP A 132 -1.34 -1.34 4.07
N SER A 133 -0.60 -2.29 3.49
CA SER A 133 0.55 -1.97 2.64
C SER A 133 0.18 -1.71 1.19
N SER A 134 -1.05 -2.06 0.78
CA SER A 134 -1.55 -1.88 -0.58
C SER A 134 -1.69 -0.41 -0.92
N LEU A 135 -1.35 -0.06 -2.15
CA LEU A 135 -1.33 1.32 -2.60
C LEU A 135 -2.74 1.92 -2.58
N ILE A 136 -3.79 1.15 -2.91
CA ILE A 136 -5.18 1.61 -2.82
C ILE A 136 -5.50 2.12 -1.41
N VAL A 137 -5.19 1.34 -0.37
CA VAL A 137 -5.44 1.72 1.04
C VAL A 137 -4.60 2.93 1.44
N LYS A 138 -3.32 2.96 1.05
CA LYS A 138 -2.43 4.10 1.31
C LYS A 138 -2.94 5.39 0.68
N LYS A 139 -3.53 5.32 -0.51
CA LYS A 139 -4.12 6.48 -1.21
C LYS A 139 -5.42 6.95 -0.58
N LEU A 140 -6.20 6.05 0.03
CA LEU A 140 -7.44 6.41 0.72
C LEU A 140 -7.19 7.14 2.05
N ARG A 141 -6.06 6.89 2.70
CA ARG A 141 -5.68 7.50 3.97
C ARG A 141 -5.00 8.87 3.80
N PRO A 142 -5.00 9.71 4.85
CA PRO A 142 -4.30 11.00 4.82
C PRO A 142 -2.79 10.85 4.59
N ASN A 143 -2.20 11.87 3.98
CA ASN A 143 -0.74 12.00 3.75
C ASN A 143 -0.13 10.78 3.03
N PRO A 144 -0.61 10.41 1.82
CA PRO A 144 0.00 9.33 1.06
C PRO A 144 1.45 9.67 0.69
N ALA A 145 2.27 8.64 0.53
CA ALA A 145 3.70 8.79 0.24
C ALA A 145 4.02 9.59 -1.04
N PHE A 146 3.06 9.71 -1.96
CA PHE A 146 3.18 10.52 -3.16
C PHE A 146 1.79 10.98 -3.62
N GLY A 147 1.75 12.04 -4.43
CA GLY A 147 0.52 12.59 -4.99
C GLY A 147 -0.49 13.04 -3.91
N ASN A 148 -1.76 13.13 -4.30
CA ASN A 148 -2.84 13.51 -3.38
C ASN A 148 -3.53 12.27 -2.79
N GLN A 149 -4.19 12.47 -1.65
CA GLN A 149 -5.17 11.53 -1.12
C GLN A 149 -6.34 11.37 -2.11
N MET A 150 -6.86 10.15 -2.19
CA MET A 150 -8.07 9.81 -2.93
C MET A 150 -9.24 9.49 -1.99
N PRO A 151 -10.48 9.85 -2.34
CA PRO A 151 -10.85 10.70 -3.47
C PRO A 151 -10.27 12.11 -3.36
N LEU A 152 -10.05 12.78 -4.49
CA LEU A 152 -9.54 14.16 -4.49
C LEU A 152 -10.52 15.05 -3.72
N PRO A 153 -10.09 15.80 -2.68
CA PRO A 153 -11.00 16.58 -1.84
C PRO A 153 -11.84 17.61 -2.61
N LYS A 154 -11.39 18.04 -3.78
CA LYS A 154 -12.13 18.95 -4.67
C LYS A 154 -13.25 18.26 -5.47
N LYS A 155 -13.17 16.94 -5.66
CA LYS A 155 -14.13 16.15 -6.46
C LYS A 155 -15.11 15.38 -5.57
N LYS A 156 -14.64 14.74 -4.50
CA LYS A 156 -15.46 13.93 -3.59
C LYS A 156 -14.94 13.98 -2.15
N GLU A 157 -15.83 13.72 -1.20
CA GLU A 157 -15.47 13.56 0.21
C GLU A 157 -14.58 12.34 0.45
N LYS A 158 -13.76 12.41 1.49
CA LYS A 158 -12.95 11.28 1.96
C LYS A 158 -13.85 10.14 2.42
N LEU A 159 -13.38 8.90 2.19
CA LEU A 159 -14.05 7.71 2.68
C LEU A 159 -13.93 7.60 4.21
N SER A 160 -14.95 7.01 4.85
CA SER A 160 -14.89 6.71 6.28
C SER A 160 -13.92 5.56 6.56
N GLU A 161 -13.38 5.50 7.78
CA GLU A 161 -12.45 4.42 8.14
C GLU A 161 -13.12 3.04 8.06
N ASP A 162 -14.43 2.93 8.31
CA ASP A 162 -15.14 1.66 8.21
C ASP A 162 -15.24 1.16 6.76
N VAL A 163 -15.38 2.07 5.80
CA VAL A 163 -15.31 1.71 4.38
C VAL A 163 -13.88 1.30 3.99
N ILE A 164 -12.86 2.00 4.49
CA ILE A 164 -11.45 1.61 4.25
C ILE A 164 -11.15 0.23 4.85
N LYS A 165 -11.69 -0.09 6.03
CA LYS A 165 -11.54 -1.41 6.66
C LYS A 165 -12.10 -2.54 5.81
N ILE A 166 -13.19 -2.33 5.06
CA ILE A 166 -13.73 -3.34 4.15
C ILE A 166 -12.69 -3.71 3.09
N PHE A 167 -12.05 -2.71 2.47
CA PHE A 167 -10.96 -2.96 1.52
C PHE A 167 -9.77 -3.68 2.17
N VAL A 168 -9.33 -3.23 3.34
CA VAL A 168 -8.21 -3.86 4.06
C VAL A 168 -8.51 -5.32 4.37
N GLN A 169 -9.71 -5.62 4.89
CA GLN A 169 -10.13 -6.96 5.25
C GLN A 169 -10.22 -7.86 4.01
N TRP A 170 -10.88 -7.40 2.95
CA TRP A 170 -10.97 -8.16 1.71
C TRP A 170 -9.59 -8.47 1.11
N ILE A 171 -8.69 -7.49 1.05
CA ILE A 171 -7.32 -7.72 0.55
C ILE A 171 -6.57 -8.71 1.44
N ASN A 172 -6.69 -8.59 2.76
CA ASN A 172 -6.07 -9.52 3.71
C ASN A 172 -6.63 -10.94 3.61
N GLN A 173 -7.89 -11.11 3.21
CA GLN A 173 -8.56 -12.39 2.98
C GLN A 173 -8.23 -13.03 1.61
N GLY A 174 -7.30 -12.43 0.87
CA GLY A 174 -6.83 -12.93 -0.42
C GLY A 174 -7.49 -12.25 -1.62
N ALA A 175 -8.20 -11.14 -1.40
CA ALA A 175 -8.79 -10.31 -2.45
C ALA A 175 -9.65 -11.10 -3.45
N LYS A 176 -10.40 -12.11 -2.99
CA LYS A 176 -11.10 -13.07 -3.86
C LYS A 176 -12.28 -12.43 -4.59
N ASN A 177 -12.59 -12.94 -5.79
CA ASN A 177 -13.84 -12.64 -6.50
C ASN A 177 -14.97 -13.57 -6.00
N ASN A 178 -15.71 -13.16 -4.96
CA ASN A 178 -16.70 -13.99 -4.25
C ASN A 178 -18.04 -13.29 -3.94
#